data_AF-A0A0E4FVA9-F1
#
_entry.id   AF-A0A0E4FVA9-F1
#
_cell.length_a   1.000
_cell.length_b   1.000
_cell.length_c   1.000
_cell.angle_alpha   90.00
_cell.angle_beta   90.00
_cell.angle_gamma   90.00
#
_symmetry.space_group_name_H-M   'P 1'
#
loop_
_entity.id
_entity.type
_entity.pdbx_description
1 polymer ?
#
loop_
_entity_poly.entity_id
_entity_poly.type
_entity_poly.pdbx_seq_one_letter_code
_entity_poly.pdbx_strand_id
1 'polypeptide(L)'
;MAELPLRGFVLASNKKNMRRHRNERAERAGAQQWFYNYCLRLLLERVTDFCYQHAIKDRAKDRFLKILYSERSVHSYPQTAAYHELLKMQAKAGALVLPKRRIMWEVLDWRLAQPVSHIDSPGAQLADLVTSAFYQAVDTLPPTKWSNEFAKLLEPIMAKENGSCMDYGLALQPTPTWKAKLNDKQREIFEFYGYKFWP
;
A
#
# COMPACT_ATOMS: atom_id res chain seq x y z
N MET A 1 19.40 -1.85 -8.02
CA MET A 1 18.31 -1.54 -7.06
C MET A 1 17.81 -2.78 -6.34
N ALA A 2 17.54 -3.90 -7.03
CA ALA A 2 17.06 -5.15 -6.42
C ALA A 2 18.03 -5.80 -5.40
N GLU A 3 19.22 -5.25 -5.22
CA GLU A 3 20.23 -5.71 -4.25
C GLU A 3 20.37 -4.78 -3.04
N LEU A 4 19.69 -3.62 -3.06
CA LEU A 4 19.75 -2.67 -1.96
C LEU A 4 18.99 -3.23 -0.74
N PRO A 5 19.36 -2.84 0.49
CA PRO A 5 18.69 -3.26 1.73
C PRO A 5 17.35 -2.55 1.92
N LEU A 6 16.47 -2.63 0.92
CA LEU A 6 15.17 -1.98 0.88
C LEU A 6 14.05 -3.00 0.79
N ARG A 7 12.84 -2.60 1.18
CA ARG A 7 11.62 -3.40 1.01
C ARG A 7 10.53 -2.62 0.29
N GLY A 8 10.10 -3.16 -0.85
CA GLY A 8 9.03 -2.64 -1.67
C GLY A 8 7.66 -3.09 -1.18
N PHE A 9 6.72 -2.15 -1.12
CA PHE A 9 5.32 -2.38 -0.85
C PHE A 9 4.49 -1.70 -1.94
N VAL A 10 3.56 -2.43 -2.54
CA VAL A 10 2.70 -1.94 -3.60
C VAL A 10 1.25 -2.29 -3.28
N LEU A 11 0.40 -1.29 -3.31
CA LEU A 11 -1.05 -1.47 -3.31
C LEU A 11 -1.59 -1.17 -4.71
N ALA A 12 -1.96 -2.23 -5.43
CA ALA A 12 -2.62 -2.14 -6.72
C ALA A 12 -4.14 -2.12 -6.51
N SER A 13 -4.77 -0.97 -6.75
CA SER A 13 -6.22 -0.84 -6.70
C SER A 13 -6.80 -0.65 -8.10
N ASN A 14 -7.70 -1.54 -8.53
CA ASN A 14 -8.42 -1.35 -9.79
C ASN A 14 -9.47 -0.24 -9.67
N LYS A 15 -9.15 0.93 -10.22
CA LYS A 15 -10.02 2.13 -10.20
C LYS A 15 -11.37 1.93 -10.89
N LYS A 16 -11.50 1.06 -11.92
CA LYS A 16 -12.79 0.83 -12.61
C LYS A 16 -13.84 0.28 -11.64
N ASN A 17 -13.42 -0.55 -10.69
CA ASN A 17 -14.29 -1.20 -9.72
C ASN A 17 -14.34 -0.45 -8.38
N MET A 18 -13.33 0.37 -8.09
CA MET A 18 -13.23 1.10 -6.82
C MET A 18 -13.71 2.56 -6.88
N ARG A 19 -13.69 3.24 -8.04
CA ARG A 19 -14.12 4.65 -8.18
C ARG A 19 -15.66 4.82 -8.13
N ARG A 20 -16.40 3.76 -8.41
CA ARG A 20 -17.87 3.67 -8.23
C ARG A 20 -18.26 2.83 -7.00
N HIS A 21 -17.28 2.36 -6.22
CA HIS A 21 -17.57 1.64 -4.99
C HIS A 21 -18.12 2.63 -3.97
N ARG A 22 -19.43 2.61 -3.73
CA ARG A 22 -20.02 3.33 -2.60
C ARG A 22 -19.86 2.48 -1.35
N ASN A 23 -19.29 3.08 -0.31
CA ASN A 23 -19.34 2.51 1.03
C ASN A 23 -20.33 3.35 1.85
N GLU A 24 -21.57 2.90 1.93
CA GLU A 24 -22.66 3.59 2.62
C GLU A 24 -22.36 3.86 4.12
N ARG A 25 -21.47 3.09 4.73
CA ARG A 25 -21.03 3.33 6.12
C ARG A 25 -20.01 4.46 6.18
N ALA A 26 -19.09 4.54 5.22
CA ALA A 26 -18.10 5.62 5.13
C ALA A 26 -18.73 6.96 4.72
N GLU A 27 -19.73 6.93 3.83
CA GLU A 27 -20.50 8.12 3.45
C GLU A 27 -21.29 8.68 4.64
N ARG A 28 -21.89 7.81 5.47
CA ARG A 28 -22.53 8.20 6.74
C ARG A 28 -21.57 8.81 7.76
N ALA A 29 -20.30 8.41 7.72
CA ALA A 29 -19.26 8.95 8.61
C ALA A 29 -18.64 10.27 8.11
N GLY A 30 -19.08 10.81 6.96
CA GLY A 30 -18.63 12.11 6.44
C GLY A 30 -17.16 12.16 5.99
N ALA A 31 -16.52 11.01 5.73
CA ALA A 31 -15.10 10.96 5.40
C ALA A 31 -14.81 11.50 3.99
N GLN A 32 -14.23 12.69 3.91
CA GLN A 32 -13.63 13.21 2.67
C GLN A 32 -12.48 12.30 2.22
N GLN A 33 -12.30 12.12 0.91
CA GLN A 33 -11.25 11.28 0.31
C GLN A 33 -11.19 9.82 0.85
N TRP A 34 -12.32 9.23 1.25
CA TRP A 34 -12.38 7.90 1.88
C TRP A 34 -11.60 6.82 1.13
N PHE A 35 -11.62 6.81 -0.20
CA PHE A 35 -10.93 5.80 -1.02
C PHE A 35 -9.41 5.88 -0.87
N TYR A 36 -8.87 7.09 -0.88
CA TYR A 36 -7.45 7.33 -0.70
C TYR A 36 -7.00 6.98 0.73
N ASN A 37 -7.77 7.39 1.73
CA ASN A 37 -7.55 7.02 3.13
C ASN A 37 -7.63 5.50 3.34
N TYR A 38 -8.55 4.83 2.65
CA TYR A 38 -8.67 3.37 2.66
C TYR A 38 -7.43 2.70 2.04
N CYS A 39 -7.00 3.14 0.87
CA CYS A 39 -5.79 2.63 0.23
C CYS A 39 -4.55 2.85 1.11
N LEU A 40 -4.38 4.06 1.65
CA LEU A 40 -3.27 4.37 2.53
C LEU A 40 -3.29 3.51 3.80
N ARG A 41 -4.46 3.32 4.41
CA ARG A 41 -4.63 2.40 5.54
C ARG A 41 -4.12 1.00 5.19
N LEU A 42 -4.55 0.41 4.07
CA LEU A 42 -4.11 -0.92 3.67
C LEU A 42 -2.59 -1.00 3.48
N LEU A 43 -1.98 0.05 2.90
CA LEU A 43 -0.53 0.10 2.74
C LEU A 43 0.17 0.18 4.11
N LEU A 44 -0.31 1.04 5.01
CA LEU A 44 0.29 1.23 6.34
C LEU A 44 0.14 0.01 7.23
N GLU A 45 -0.96 -0.74 7.15
CA GLU A 45 -1.11 -2.02 7.86
C GLU A 45 0.03 -2.99 7.55
N ARG A 46 0.58 -2.99 6.33
CA ARG A 46 1.69 -3.86 5.91
C ARG A 46 3.04 -3.26 6.25
N VAL A 47 3.23 -1.97 5.95
CA VAL A 47 4.50 -1.27 6.22
C VAL A 47 4.79 -1.23 7.72
N THR A 48 3.79 -0.89 8.54
CA THR A 48 3.98 -0.81 10.00
C THR A 48 4.15 -2.18 10.64
N ASP A 49 3.48 -3.22 10.13
CA ASP A 49 3.75 -4.58 10.56
C ASP A 49 5.20 -4.99 10.27
N PHE A 50 5.71 -4.77 9.06
CA PHE A 50 7.10 -5.07 8.73
C PHE A 50 8.08 -4.34 9.65
N CYS A 51 7.88 -3.03 9.86
CA CYS A 51 8.73 -2.24 10.75
C CYS A 51 8.64 -2.71 12.21
N TYR A 52 7.47 -3.14 12.67
CA TYR A 52 7.27 -3.66 14.02
C TYR A 52 8.00 -4.99 14.22
N GLN A 53 7.87 -5.93 13.29
CA GLN A 53 8.59 -7.21 13.34
C GLN A 53 10.11 -6.99 13.30
N HIS A 54 10.57 -6.05 12.48
CA HIS A 54 11.99 -5.69 12.41
C HIS A 54 12.49 -5.07 13.73
N ALA A 55 11.73 -4.15 14.32
CA ALA A 55 12.07 -3.55 15.62
C ALA A 55 12.13 -4.59 16.75
N ILE A 56 11.21 -5.55 16.79
CA ILE A 56 11.25 -6.67 17.74
C ILE A 56 12.53 -7.49 17.55
N LYS A 57 12.82 -7.88 16.31
CA LYS A 57 13.99 -8.70 15.97
C LYS A 57 15.29 -8.04 16.42
N ASP A 58 15.39 -6.73 16.20
CA ASP A 58 16.57 -5.93 16.55
C ASP A 58 16.61 -5.50 18.02
N ARG A 59 15.59 -5.86 18.83
CA ARG A 59 15.40 -5.38 20.21
C ARG A 59 15.46 -3.86 20.33
N ALA A 60 15.04 -3.16 19.28
CA ALA A 60 15.11 -1.72 19.21
C ALA A 60 13.88 -1.10 19.88
N LYS A 61 14.10 -0.47 21.05
CA LYS A 61 13.07 0.32 21.73
C LYS A 61 12.93 1.68 21.06
N ASP A 62 11.72 2.23 21.10
CA ASP A 62 11.38 3.60 20.70
C ASP A 62 11.77 3.98 19.26
N ARG A 63 11.80 3.01 18.33
CA ARG A 63 11.97 3.26 16.90
C ARG A 63 10.64 3.54 16.23
N PHE A 64 10.46 4.78 15.81
CA PHE A 64 9.30 5.22 15.05
C PHE A 64 9.61 5.33 13.56
N LEU A 65 8.64 4.95 12.74
CA LEU A 65 8.65 5.16 11.30
C LEU A 65 8.57 6.66 10.99
N LYS A 66 9.50 7.14 10.17
CA LYS A 66 9.38 8.44 9.51
C LYS A 66 8.75 8.24 8.13
N ILE A 67 7.60 8.86 7.88
CA ILE A 67 6.93 8.78 6.58
C ILE A 67 7.28 10.02 5.76
N LEU A 68 7.81 9.80 4.56
CA LEU A 68 8.05 10.84 3.57
C LEU A 68 7.00 10.72 2.47
N TYR A 69 6.20 11.77 2.28
CA TYR A 69 5.22 11.82 1.19
C TYR A 69 5.78 12.60 0.01
N SER A 70 5.76 12.01 -1.18
CA SER A 70 5.92 12.76 -2.42
C SER A 70 4.76 13.76 -2.54
N GLU A 71 5.07 15.06 -2.52
CA GLU A 71 4.06 16.12 -2.67
C GLU A 71 3.30 15.96 -3.99
N ARG A 72 1.98 15.85 -3.90
CA ARG A 72 1.05 15.95 -5.02
C ARG A 72 -0.15 16.77 -4.57
N SER A 73 -0.56 17.73 -5.40
CA SER A 73 -1.51 18.82 -5.10
C SER A 73 -2.94 18.43 -4.65
N VAL A 74 -3.22 17.14 -4.41
CA VAL A 74 -4.59 16.61 -4.21
C VAL A 74 -4.80 15.99 -2.81
N HIS A 75 -3.76 15.84 -1.98
CA HIS A 75 -3.87 15.16 -0.67
C HIS A 75 -3.79 16.12 0.53
N SER A 76 -4.72 16.01 1.48
CA SER A 76 -4.70 16.78 2.73
C SER A 76 -4.09 15.94 3.86
N TYR A 77 -2.80 16.14 4.14
CA TYR A 77 -2.07 15.43 5.20
C TYR A 77 -2.70 15.57 6.61
N PRO A 78 -3.25 16.74 7.02
CA PRO A 78 -3.96 16.86 8.30
C PRO A 78 -5.21 15.97 8.39
N GLN A 79 -5.96 15.83 7.29
CA GLN A 79 -7.15 14.97 7.25
C GLN A 79 -6.77 13.48 7.34
N THR A 80 -5.66 13.09 6.72
CA THR A 80 -5.10 11.75 6.83
C THR A 80 -4.74 11.42 8.28
N ALA A 81 -4.03 12.31 8.98
CA ALA A 81 -3.68 12.11 10.39
C ALA A 81 -4.93 11.93 11.28
N ALA A 82 -5.95 12.78 11.10
CA ALA A 82 -7.21 12.68 11.83
C ALA A 82 -7.95 11.35 11.58
N TYR A 83 -7.97 10.87 10.34
CA TYR A 83 -8.55 9.57 10.00
C TYR A 83 -7.84 8.41 10.71
N HIS A 84 -6.52 8.48 10.84
CA HIS A 84 -5.76 7.44 11.53
C HIS A 84 -5.92 7.45 13.05
N GLU A 85 -6.07 8.62 13.67
CA GLU A 85 -6.43 8.70 15.09
C GLU A 85 -7.83 8.11 15.34
N LEU A 86 -8.80 8.35 14.46
CA LEU A 86 -10.11 7.70 14.52
C LEU A 86 -9.99 6.16 14.44
N LEU A 87 -9.17 5.63 13.52
CA LEU A 87 -8.91 4.19 13.41
C LEU A 87 -8.26 3.62 14.67
N LYS A 88 -7.34 4.36 15.29
CA LYS A 88 -6.67 3.98 16.55
C LYS A 88 -7.68 3.87 17.70
N MET A 89 -8.59 4.83 17.79
CA MET A 89 -9.68 4.80 18.78
C MET A 89 -10.61 3.61 18.54
N GLN A 90 -11.03 3.36 17.29
CA GLN A 90 -11.85 2.19 16.94
C GLN A 90 -11.18 0.87 17.27
N ALA A 91 -9.87 0.75 17.04
CA ALA A 91 -9.09 -0.44 17.37
C ALA A 91 -9.01 -0.70 18.87
N LYS A 92 -8.75 0.34 19.68
CA LYS A 92 -8.79 0.24 21.14
C LYS A 92 -10.16 -0.20 21.66
N ALA A 93 -11.23 0.23 21.00
CA ALA A 93 -12.60 -0.12 21.33
C ALA A 93 -13.05 -1.48 20.78
N GLY A 94 -12.19 -2.24 20.08
CA GLY A 94 -12.57 -3.51 19.44
C GLY A 94 -13.57 -3.36 18.28
N ALA A 95 -13.75 -2.15 17.75
CA ALA A 95 -14.79 -1.79 16.79
C ALA A 95 -14.27 -1.65 15.34
N LEU A 96 -13.10 -2.22 15.01
CA LEU A 96 -12.56 -2.16 13.65
C LEU A 96 -13.43 -2.97 12.69
N VAL A 97 -13.98 -2.28 11.69
CA VAL A 97 -14.82 -2.90 10.64
C VAL A 97 -14.04 -3.92 9.79
N LEU A 98 -12.71 -3.79 9.70
CA LEU A 98 -11.82 -4.71 8.98
C LEU A 98 -10.75 -5.21 9.94
N PRO A 99 -10.94 -6.38 10.60
CA PRO A 99 -10.05 -6.87 11.64
C PRO A 99 -8.87 -7.72 11.11
N LYS A 100 -8.81 -8.01 9.81
CA LYS A 100 -7.77 -8.89 9.23
C LYS A 100 -6.35 -8.41 9.56
N ARG A 101 -6.13 -7.10 9.52
CA ARG A 101 -4.88 -6.45 9.88
C ARG A 101 -5.19 -5.16 10.65
N ARG A 102 -4.21 -4.68 11.41
CA ARG A 102 -4.24 -3.36 12.03
C ARG A 102 -2.95 -2.61 11.72
N ILE A 103 -2.99 -1.30 11.90
CA ILE A 103 -1.79 -0.49 11.93
C ILE A 103 -1.05 -0.77 13.25
N MET A 104 0.27 -0.93 13.18
CA MET A 104 1.12 -1.07 14.36
C MET A 104 1.50 0.33 14.85
N TRP A 105 0.62 0.93 15.68
CA TRP A 105 0.85 2.26 16.28
C TRP A 105 2.06 2.30 17.20
N GLU A 106 2.56 1.14 17.63
CA GLU A 106 3.79 0.96 18.39
C GLU A 106 5.04 1.47 17.64
N VAL A 107 4.99 1.51 16.30
CA VAL A 107 6.09 2.01 15.45
C VAL A 107 5.67 3.17 14.56
N LEU A 108 4.49 3.75 14.77
CA LEU A 108 3.97 4.84 13.94
C LEU A 108 3.67 6.08 14.78
N ASP A 109 4.39 7.16 14.50
CA ASP A 109 4.08 8.51 14.98
C ASP A 109 3.79 9.42 13.80
N TRP A 110 2.54 9.86 13.66
CA TRP A 110 2.08 10.73 12.59
C TRP A 110 2.76 12.11 12.57
N ARG A 111 3.29 12.55 13.71
CA ARG A 111 4.01 13.83 13.80
C ARG A 111 5.36 13.79 13.08
N LEU A 112 5.88 12.60 12.80
CA LEU A 112 7.11 12.40 12.03
C LEU A 112 6.84 12.35 10.52
N ALA A 113 5.57 12.34 10.10
CA ALA A 113 5.22 12.33 8.70
C ALA A 113 5.42 13.73 8.09
N GLN A 114 6.15 13.81 6.97
CA GLN A 114 6.45 15.08 6.31
C GLN A 114 6.25 14.98 4.79
N PRO A 115 5.69 16.01 4.15
CA PRO A 115 5.75 16.14 2.70
C PRO A 115 7.19 16.46 2.27
N VAL A 116 7.59 15.94 1.11
CA VAL A 116 8.86 16.21 0.45
C VAL A 116 8.62 16.38 -1.05
N SER A 117 9.34 17.32 -1.66
CA SER A 117 9.45 17.40 -3.12
C SER A 117 10.04 16.09 -3.65
N HIS A 118 9.44 15.54 -4.71
CA HIS A 118 9.85 14.25 -5.30
C HIS A 118 11.24 14.31 -5.94
N ILE A 119 11.73 15.50 -6.28
CA ILE A 119 13.07 15.73 -6.83
C ILE A 119 14.13 15.58 -5.73
N ASP A 120 13.80 15.96 -4.49
CA ASP A 120 14.78 16.15 -3.41
C ASP A 120 14.90 14.94 -2.47
N SER A 121 14.13 13.88 -2.69
CA SER A 121 14.13 12.68 -1.84
C SER A 121 14.48 11.41 -2.63
N PRO A 122 15.69 10.84 -2.42
CA PRO A 122 16.06 9.55 -3.00
C PRO A 122 15.08 8.43 -2.62
N GLY A 123 14.53 8.46 -1.40
CA GLY A 123 13.50 7.51 -0.97
C GLY A 123 12.20 7.63 -1.77
N ALA A 124 11.77 8.86 -2.07
CA ALA A 124 10.60 9.08 -2.92
C ALA A 124 10.84 8.62 -4.37
N GLN A 125 12.04 8.83 -4.91
CA GLN A 125 12.41 8.34 -6.24
C GLN A 125 12.43 6.80 -6.30
N LEU A 126 12.95 6.12 -5.28
CA LEU A 126 12.90 4.66 -5.19
C LEU A 126 11.45 4.15 -5.11
N ALA A 127 10.59 4.81 -4.32
CA ALA A 127 9.18 4.47 -4.24
C ALA A 127 8.45 4.68 -5.57
N ASP A 128 8.76 5.75 -6.30
CA ASP A 128 8.19 6.04 -7.62
C ASP A 128 8.68 5.03 -8.68
N LEU A 129 9.94 4.58 -8.61
CA LEU A 129 10.46 3.51 -9.48
C LEU A 129 9.71 2.20 -9.26
N VAL A 130 9.54 1.77 -8.00
CA VAL A 130 8.74 0.56 -7.67
C VAL A 130 7.32 0.72 -8.19
N THR A 131 6.69 1.86 -7.92
CA THR A 131 5.31 2.13 -8.38
C THR A 131 5.20 2.09 -9.90
N SER A 132 6.17 2.68 -10.61
CA SER A 132 6.22 2.74 -12.07
C SER A 132 6.42 1.36 -12.70
N ALA A 133 7.27 0.51 -12.12
CA ALA A 133 7.47 -0.86 -12.58
C ALA A 133 6.16 -1.66 -12.53
N PHE A 134 5.42 -1.57 -11.42
CA PHE A 134 4.12 -2.23 -11.29
C PHE A 134 3.04 -1.56 -12.16
N TYR A 135 3.08 -0.24 -12.34
CA TYR A 135 2.18 0.45 -13.26
C TYR A 135 2.32 -0.05 -14.70
N GLN A 136 3.56 -0.15 -15.22
CA GLN A 136 3.83 -0.68 -16.56
C GLN A 136 3.41 -2.14 -16.72
N ALA A 137 3.48 -2.94 -15.65
CA ALA A 137 3.05 -4.33 -15.65
C ALA A 137 1.52 -4.49 -15.76
N VAL A 138 0.74 -3.49 -15.36
CA VAL A 138 -0.75 -3.55 -15.34
C VAL A 138 -1.42 -2.62 -16.35
N ASP A 139 -0.71 -1.61 -16.86
CA ASP A 139 -1.23 -0.72 -17.90
C ASP A 139 -1.03 -1.33 -19.28
N THR A 140 -2.00 -2.13 -19.70
CA THR A 140 -2.01 -2.85 -20.99
C THR A 140 -2.70 -2.06 -22.09
N LEU A 141 -3.10 -0.80 -21.85
CA LEU A 141 -3.87 0.00 -22.81
C LEU A 141 -2.94 0.82 -23.71
N PRO A 142 -3.22 0.93 -25.02
CA PRO A 142 -2.51 1.86 -25.90
C PRO A 142 -2.63 3.31 -25.40
N PRO A 143 -1.59 4.15 -25.56
CA PRO A 143 -0.33 3.89 -26.28
C PRO A 143 0.80 3.30 -25.41
N THR A 144 0.52 2.85 -24.18
CA THR A 144 1.54 2.39 -23.24
C THR A 144 2.28 1.16 -23.78
N LYS A 145 3.62 1.19 -23.72
CA LYS A 145 4.45 0.01 -23.93
C LYS A 145 4.38 -0.87 -22.69
N TRP A 146 3.46 -1.82 -22.69
CA TRP A 146 3.31 -2.78 -21.62
C TRP A 146 4.57 -3.64 -21.44
N SER A 147 5.06 -3.73 -20.20
CA SER A 147 6.13 -4.64 -19.81
C SER A 147 5.96 -5.02 -18.34
N ASN A 148 6.03 -6.32 -18.04
CA ASN A 148 6.03 -6.83 -16.67
C ASN A 148 7.42 -7.21 -16.16
N GLU A 149 8.46 -7.07 -16.98
CA GLU A 149 9.83 -7.50 -16.63
C GLU A 149 10.40 -6.69 -15.47
N PHE A 150 10.21 -5.36 -15.48
CA PHE A 150 10.69 -4.51 -14.40
C PHE A 150 10.08 -4.89 -13.05
N ALA A 151 8.77 -5.19 -13.02
CA ALA A 151 8.11 -5.61 -11.79
C ALA A 151 8.57 -7.00 -11.33
N LYS A 152 8.89 -7.91 -12.25
CA LYS A 152 9.49 -9.23 -11.92
C LYS A 152 10.90 -9.09 -11.34
N LEU A 153 11.73 -8.18 -11.89
CA LEU A 153 13.08 -7.91 -11.40
C LEU A 153 13.11 -7.35 -9.97
N LEU A 154 12.01 -6.79 -9.48
CA LEU A 154 11.89 -6.29 -8.10
C LEU A 154 11.61 -7.39 -7.06
N GLU A 155 11.36 -8.64 -7.46
CA GLU A 155 11.00 -9.74 -6.55
C GLU A 155 11.91 -9.86 -5.31
N PRO A 156 13.25 -9.73 -5.42
CA PRO A 156 14.14 -9.90 -4.27
C PRO A 156 13.95 -8.83 -3.18
N ILE A 157 13.44 -7.66 -3.55
CA ILE A 157 13.22 -6.54 -2.64
C ILE A 157 11.76 -6.35 -2.26
N MET A 158 10.82 -7.11 -2.82
CA MET A 158 9.43 -7.04 -2.38
C MET A 158 9.29 -7.59 -0.96
N ALA A 159 8.50 -6.91 -0.12
CA ALA A 159 8.28 -7.37 1.24
C ALA A 159 7.54 -8.71 1.27
N LYS A 160 7.98 -9.61 2.16
CA LYS A 160 7.42 -10.95 2.31
C LYS A 160 6.94 -11.18 3.74
N GLU A 161 5.77 -11.75 3.89
CA GLU A 161 5.25 -12.28 5.14
C GLU A 161 5.11 -13.79 4.99
N ASN A 162 5.71 -14.55 5.91
CA ASN A 162 5.76 -16.02 5.84
C ASN A 162 6.25 -16.55 4.46
N GLY A 163 7.23 -15.87 3.88
CA GLY A 163 7.81 -16.21 2.57
C GLY A 163 7.01 -15.75 1.36
N SER A 164 5.83 -15.15 1.53
CA SER A 164 4.95 -14.74 0.42
C SER A 164 4.86 -13.22 0.28
N CYS A 165 4.94 -12.74 -0.97
CA CYS A 165 4.66 -11.34 -1.32
C CYS A 165 3.15 -11.05 -1.39
N MET A 166 2.34 -12.08 -1.66
CA MET A 166 0.90 -11.94 -1.89
C MET A 166 0.21 -11.36 -0.66
N ASP A 167 -0.59 -10.31 -0.88
CA ASP A 167 -1.33 -9.60 0.17
C ASP A 167 -0.44 -8.96 1.27
N TYR A 168 0.86 -8.83 1.01
CA TYR A 168 1.83 -8.18 1.88
C TYR A 168 2.71 -7.17 1.11
N GLY A 169 3.76 -7.63 0.41
CA GLY A 169 4.55 -6.76 -0.46
C GLY A 169 3.79 -6.30 -1.69
N LEU A 170 2.91 -7.14 -2.24
CA LEU A 170 1.99 -6.78 -3.31
C LEU A 170 0.56 -7.05 -2.85
N ALA A 171 -0.23 -6.01 -2.70
CA ALA A 171 -1.64 -6.09 -2.33
C ALA A 171 -2.53 -5.67 -3.51
N LEU A 172 -3.42 -6.56 -3.96
CA LEU A 172 -4.41 -6.31 -5.01
C LEU A 172 -5.80 -6.04 -4.42
N GLN A 173 -6.44 -4.96 -4.88
CA GLN A 173 -7.83 -4.61 -4.57
C GLN A 173 -8.66 -4.43 -5.85
N PRO A 174 -9.94 -4.83 -5.87
CA PRO A 174 -10.71 -5.38 -4.74
C PRO A 174 -10.37 -6.84 -4.42
N THR A 175 -10.64 -7.25 -3.17
CA THR A 175 -10.70 -8.66 -2.77
C THR A 175 -12.16 -9.16 -2.71
N PRO A 176 -12.43 -10.44 -3.02
CA PRO A 176 -11.53 -11.41 -3.65
C PRO A 176 -11.12 -11.00 -5.08
N THR A 177 -9.95 -11.47 -5.52
CA THR A 177 -9.22 -10.95 -6.70
C THR A 177 -9.97 -11.03 -8.03
N TRP A 178 -10.84 -12.03 -8.21
CA TRP A 178 -11.68 -12.17 -9.40
C TRP A 178 -12.63 -10.98 -9.61
N LYS A 179 -13.01 -10.25 -8.54
CA LYS A 179 -13.78 -9.00 -8.64
C LYS A 179 -13.02 -7.88 -9.36
N ALA A 180 -11.69 -7.97 -9.47
CA ALA A 180 -10.90 -7.00 -10.21
C ALA A 180 -11.12 -7.08 -11.73
N LYS A 181 -11.64 -8.21 -12.26
CA LYS A 181 -11.88 -8.40 -13.71
C LYS A 181 -10.68 -8.01 -14.57
N LEU A 182 -9.48 -8.41 -14.15
CA LEU A 182 -8.23 -8.18 -14.88
C LEU A 182 -8.22 -9.03 -16.17
N ASN A 183 -7.66 -8.48 -17.25
CA ASN A 183 -7.34 -9.27 -18.44
C ASN A 183 -6.12 -10.17 -18.19
N ASP A 184 -5.84 -11.10 -19.10
CA ASP A 184 -4.79 -12.10 -18.88
C ASP A 184 -3.41 -11.46 -18.71
N LYS A 185 -3.05 -10.48 -19.55
CA LYS A 185 -1.78 -9.72 -19.42
C LYS A 185 -1.64 -9.01 -18.07
N GLN A 186 -2.72 -8.45 -17.55
CA GLN A 186 -2.75 -7.81 -16.24
C GLN A 186 -2.58 -8.81 -15.10
N ARG A 187 -3.08 -10.05 -15.26
CA ARG A 187 -2.97 -11.10 -14.24
C ARG A 187 -1.55 -11.63 -14.10
N GLU A 188 -0.78 -11.67 -15.19
CA GLU A 188 0.57 -12.27 -15.22
C GLU A 188 1.46 -11.80 -14.07
N ILE A 189 1.48 -10.50 -13.77
CA ILE A 189 2.33 -9.98 -12.69
C ILE A 189 1.83 -10.39 -11.31
N PHE A 190 0.52 -10.46 -11.10
CA PHE A 190 -0.04 -10.89 -9.83
C PHE A 190 0.16 -12.39 -9.62
N GLU A 191 -0.03 -13.20 -10.66
CA GLU A 191 0.21 -14.65 -10.63
C GLU A 191 1.68 -14.97 -10.35
N PHE A 192 2.61 -14.22 -10.95
CA PHE A 192 4.03 -14.29 -10.62
C PHE A 192 4.30 -14.07 -9.13
N TYR A 193 3.58 -13.14 -8.49
CA TYR A 193 3.68 -12.87 -7.05
C TYR A 193 2.76 -13.77 -6.17
N GLY A 194 2.18 -14.83 -6.74
CA GLY A 194 1.46 -15.88 -6.00
C GLY A 194 -0.06 -15.72 -5.94
N TYR A 195 -0.64 -14.71 -6.60
CA TYR A 195 -2.10 -14.58 -6.69
C TYR A 195 -2.71 -15.68 -7.54
N LYS A 196 -3.95 -16.04 -7.20
CA LYS A 196 -4.79 -16.95 -7.98
C LYS A 196 -6.11 -16.26 -8.32
N PHE A 197 -6.62 -16.51 -9.52
CA PHE A 197 -7.86 -15.92 -10.04
C PHE A 197 -8.88 -17.01 -10.35
N TRP A 198 -9.42 -17.64 -9.30
CA TRP A 198 -10.55 -18.56 -9.39
C TRP A 198 -11.82 -17.88 -8.86
N PRO A 199 -13.01 -18.19 -9.40
CA PRO A 199 -14.30 -17.74 -8.86
C PRO A 199 -14.54 -18.21 -7.42
#